data_AF-D4HQG0-F1
#
_entry.id   AF-D4HQG0-F1
#
_cell.length_a   1.000
_cell.length_b   1.000
_cell.length_c   1.000
_cell.angle_alpha   90.00
_cell.angle_beta   90.00
_cell.angle_gamma   90.00
#
_symmetry.space_group_name_H-M   'P 1'
#
loop_
_entity.id
_entity.type
_entity.pdbx_description
1 polymer ?
#
loop_
_entity_poly.entity_id
_entity_poly.type
_entity_poly.pdbx_seq_one_letter_code
_entity_poly.pdbx_strand_id
1 'polypeptide(L)'
;MYRVLKKDALMVSFYSWNRVDRFMAAWKAAGFYAVGQLVFTKNYASNRRNARARRGFVDYCHEGAYVLAKGRPVPPLKPLPDVLPFPYTGNTLHPTQKPVEALQPLIESFSAPGAIVLDPFAGSGSTCVAAYRAGRRYIGIEMLAQYHRAGTERLAAMHRAVNTPAANDEWLPEAA
;
A
#
# COMPACT_ATOMS: atom_id res chain seq x y z
N MET A 1 -6.72 7.41 -13.19
CA MET A 1 -6.17 6.05 -13.02
C MET A 1 -6.57 5.10 -14.15
N TYR A 2 -7.86 4.95 -14.48
CA TYR A 2 -8.34 4.02 -15.52
C TYR A 2 -7.58 4.10 -16.85
N ARG A 3 -7.31 5.32 -17.35
CA ARG A 3 -6.57 5.54 -18.60
C ARG A 3 -5.18 4.91 -18.62
N VAL A 4 -4.44 4.99 -17.51
CA VAL A 4 -3.02 4.57 -17.43
C VAL A 4 -2.85 3.14 -16.94
N LEU A 5 -3.87 2.56 -16.30
CA LEU A 5 -3.85 1.15 -15.90
C LEU A 5 -3.89 0.27 -17.15
N LYS A 6 -3.07 -0.79 -17.19
CA LYS A 6 -3.08 -1.77 -18.28
C LYS A 6 -4.45 -2.43 -18.43
N LYS A 7 -4.75 -2.94 -19.63
CA LYS A 7 -5.93 -3.79 -19.85
C LYS A 7 -5.78 -5.07 -19.01
N ASP A 8 -6.91 -5.59 -18.52
CA ASP A 8 -7.00 -6.84 -17.74
C ASP A 8 -6.14 -6.78 -16.47
N ALA A 9 -6.24 -5.66 -15.73
CA ALA A 9 -5.46 -5.38 -14.53
C ALA A 9 -6.32 -4.87 -13.37
N LEU A 10 -5.72 -4.86 -12.18
CA LEU A 10 -6.39 -4.52 -10.92
C LEU A 10 -5.91 -3.18 -10.37
N MET A 11 -6.80 -2.53 -9.61
CA MET A 11 -6.53 -1.36 -8.79
C MET A 11 -7.08 -1.62 -7.39
N VAL A 12 -6.26 -1.40 -6.35
CA VAL A 12 -6.73 -1.41 -4.96
C VAL A 12 -6.97 0.03 -4.52
N SER A 13 -8.19 0.33 -4.07
CA SER A 13 -8.54 1.67 -3.58
C SER A 13 -8.98 1.60 -2.13
N PHE A 14 -8.18 2.17 -1.24
CA PHE A 14 -8.63 2.55 0.10
C PHE A 14 -9.63 3.71 -0.02
N TYR A 15 -10.60 3.75 0.90
CA TYR A 15 -11.66 4.76 0.88
C TYR A 15 -12.18 5.03 2.29
N SER A 16 -12.78 6.20 2.50
CA SER A 16 -13.53 6.48 3.72
C SER A 16 -14.90 5.82 3.64
N TRP A 17 -15.23 4.97 4.62
CA TRP A 17 -16.47 4.18 4.62
C TRP A 17 -17.74 5.03 4.47
N ASN A 18 -17.76 6.24 5.06
CA ASN A 18 -18.88 7.18 5.01
C ASN A 18 -19.01 7.91 3.66
N ARG A 19 -18.15 7.59 2.68
CA ARG A 19 -18.14 8.17 1.33
C ARG A 19 -18.17 7.09 0.25
N VAL A 20 -18.50 5.86 0.63
CA VAL A 20 -18.49 4.70 -0.28
C VAL A 20 -19.40 4.91 -1.49
N ASP A 21 -20.52 5.61 -1.32
CA ASP A 21 -21.45 6.01 -2.37
C ASP A 21 -20.74 6.83 -3.47
N ARG A 22 -19.99 7.86 -3.07
CA ARG A 22 -19.27 8.74 -4.00
C ARG A 22 -18.15 8.00 -4.72
N PHE A 23 -17.40 7.20 -3.98
CA PHE A 23 -16.31 6.41 -4.55
C PHE A 23 -16.83 5.35 -5.53
N MET A 24 -17.89 4.62 -5.18
CA MET A 24 -18.52 3.64 -6.06
C MET A 24 -19.03 4.27 -7.35
N ALA A 25 -19.71 5.42 -7.24
CA ALA A 25 -20.16 6.16 -8.41
C ALA A 25 -18.99 6.56 -9.31
N ALA A 26 -17.91 7.10 -8.73
CA ALA A 26 -16.73 7.51 -9.48
C ALA A 26 -15.98 6.33 -10.13
N TRP A 27 -15.82 5.20 -9.44
CA TRP A 27 -15.18 4.01 -10.00
C TRP A 27 -15.97 3.45 -11.18
N LYS A 28 -17.31 3.32 -11.03
CA LYS A 28 -18.19 2.86 -12.11
C LYS A 28 -18.16 3.80 -13.31
N ALA A 29 -18.27 5.11 -13.08
CA ALA A 29 -18.20 6.12 -14.14
C ALA A 29 -16.85 6.10 -14.88
N ALA A 30 -15.76 5.78 -14.19
CA ALA A 30 -14.45 5.61 -14.81
C ALA A 30 -14.28 4.29 -15.60
N GLY A 31 -15.23 3.35 -15.50
CA GLY A 31 -15.20 2.05 -16.18
C GLY A 31 -14.66 0.89 -15.33
N PHE A 32 -14.42 1.10 -14.04
CA PHE A 32 -14.07 0.02 -13.11
C PHE A 32 -15.32 -0.70 -12.58
N TYR A 33 -15.14 -1.95 -12.17
CA TYR A 33 -16.10 -2.68 -11.35
C TYR A 33 -15.39 -3.38 -10.19
N ALA A 34 -16.07 -3.54 -9.06
CA ALA A 34 -15.52 -4.21 -7.88
C ALA A 34 -15.51 -5.73 -8.08
N VAL A 35 -14.38 -6.34 -7.77
CA VAL A 35 -14.15 -7.80 -7.82
C VAL A 35 -13.76 -8.39 -6.47
N GLY A 36 -13.63 -7.55 -5.45
CA GLY A 36 -13.36 -7.96 -4.08
C GLY A 36 -13.37 -6.77 -3.14
N GLN A 37 -13.58 -7.05 -1.86
CA GLN A 37 -13.43 -6.09 -0.77
C GLN A 37 -12.36 -6.62 0.18
N LEU A 38 -11.55 -5.72 0.72
CA LEU A 38 -10.55 -6.01 1.72
C LEU A 38 -10.89 -5.25 3.00
N VAL A 39 -10.82 -5.93 4.12
CA VAL A 39 -11.01 -5.38 5.47
C VAL A 39 -9.71 -5.60 6.23
N PHE A 40 -9.10 -4.51 6.68
CA PHE A 40 -7.88 -4.55 7.47
C PHE A 40 -8.19 -4.31 8.94
N THR A 41 -8.05 -5.32 9.79
CA THR A 41 -8.39 -5.26 11.22
C THR A 41 -7.32 -4.51 12.00
N LYS A 42 -7.76 -3.58 12.85
CA LYS A 42 -6.92 -2.83 13.78
C LYS A 42 -7.16 -3.38 15.17
N ASN A 43 -6.09 -3.60 15.93
CA ASN A 43 -6.17 -3.92 17.36
C ASN A 43 -6.42 -2.67 18.24
N TYR A 44 -6.88 -1.57 17.66
CA TYR A 44 -7.18 -0.32 18.35
C TYR A 44 -8.36 0.41 17.70
N ALA A 45 -9.09 1.20 18.49
CA ALA A 45 -10.17 2.06 18.01
C ALA A 45 -9.62 3.43 17.56
N SER A 46 -9.57 3.66 16.25
CA SER A 46 -8.98 4.88 15.70
C SER A 46 -9.75 6.17 16.03
N ASN A 47 -11.06 6.09 16.24
CA ASN A 47 -11.91 7.21 16.65
C ASN A 47 -11.85 7.53 18.15
N ARG A 48 -11.20 6.70 18.98
CA ARG A 48 -11.02 6.96 20.42
C ARG A 48 -9.69 7.61 20.77
N ARG A 49 -8.80 7.81 19.80
CA ARG A 49 -7.44 8.35 20.01
C ARG A 49 -7.38 9.86 20.24
N ASN A 50 -8.45 10.60 20.01
CA ASN A 50 -8.50 12.05 20.25
C ASN A 50 -9.41 12.31 21.45
N ALA A 51 -8.88 12.92 22.51
CA ALA A 51 -9.63 13.27 23.72
C ALA A 51 -10.82 14.21 23.46
N ARG A 52 -10.84 14.90 22.31
CA ARG A 52 -11.95 15.76 21.85
C ARG A 52 -12.90 15.04 20.88
N ALA A 53 -12.65 13.80 20.50
CA ALA A 53 -13.54 13.06 19.62
C ALA A 53 -14.84 12.75 20.36
N ARG A 54 -15.96 13.24 19.84
CA ARG A 54 -17.29 12.84 20.31
C ARG A 54 -17.45 11.33 20.14
N ARG A 55 -18.07 10.69 21.13
CA ARG A 55 -18.36 9.25 21.11
C ARG A 55 -19.17 8.92 19.85
N GLY A 56 -18.58 8.13 18.96
CA GLY A 56 -19.28 7.60 17.79
C GLY A 56 -20.28 6.51 18.16
N PHE A 57 -21.10 6.09 17.20
CA PHE A 57 -22.01 4.96 17.38
C PHE A 57 -21.28 3.62 17.56
N VAL A 58 -20.08 3.48 16.99
CA VAL A 58 -19.24 2.27 17.02
C VAL A 58 -17.75 2.61 17.05
N ASP A 59 -16.91 1.62 17.35
CA ASP A 59 -15.45 1.76 17.32
C ASP A 59 -14.88 1.50 15.93
N TYR A 60 -13.98 2.38 15.49
CA TYR A 60 -13.34 2.26 14.18
C TYR A 60 -12.10 1.39 14.28
N CYS A 61 -12.35 0.07 14.28
CA CYS A 61 -11.36 -0.99 14.42
C CYS A 61 -10.96 -1.63 13.08
N HIS A 62 -11.24 -0.99 11.95
CA HIS A 62 -10.80 -1.49 10.65
C HIS A 62 -10.49 -0.37 9.65
N GLU A 63 -9.87 -0.74 8.54
CA GLU A 63 -9.91 -0.01 7.26
C GLU A 63 -10.53 -0.86 6.17
N GLY A 64 -11.07 -0.21 5.15
CA GLY A 64 -11.60 -0.86 3.97
C GLY A 64 -10.84 -0.47 2.70
N ALA A 65 -10.69 -1.42 1.80
CA ALA A 65 -10.32 -1.16 0.41
C ALA A 65 -11.19 -2.00 -0.54
N TYR A 66 -11.39 -1.51 -1.76
CA TYR A 66 -11.95 -2.32 -2.83
C TYR A 66 -10.86 -2.74 -3.81
N VAL A 67 -10.97 -3.97 -4.28
CA VAL A 67 -10.24 -4.48 -5.44
C VAL A 67 -11.11 -4.24 -6.67
N LEU A 68 -10.60 -3.43 -7.59
CA LEU A 68 -11.31 -2.90 -8.76
C LEU A 68 -10.65 -3.42 -10.02
N ALA A 69 -11.43 -3.92 -10.97
CA ALA A 69 -10.94 -4.49 -12.21
C ALA A 69 -11.15 -3.54 -13.39
N LYS A 70 -10.16 -3.53 -14.29
CA LYS A 70 -10.28 -3.02 -15.67
C LYS A 70 -10.18 -4.20 -16.62
N GLY A 71 -11.19 -4.40 -17.48
CA GLY A 71 -11.23 -5.55 -18.38
C GLY A 71 -11.54 -6.84 -17.62
N ARG A 72 -10.89 -7.96 -17.94
CA ARG A 72 -11.11 -9.28 -17.35
C ARG A 72 -9.79 -9.84 -16.79
N PRO A 73 -9.28 -9.29 -15.67
CA PRO A 73 -8.05 -9.79 -15.06
C PRO A 73 -8.19 -11.25 -14.62
N VAL A 74 -7.10 -11.99 -14.70
CA VAL A 74 -7.04 -13.38 -14.20
C VAL A 74 -6.93 -13.35 -12.67
N PRO A 75 -7.78 -14.10 -11.94
CA PRO A 75 -7.67 -14.20 -10.48
C PRO A 75 -6.31 -14.80 -10.05
N PRO A 76 -5.79 -14.41 -8.87
CA PRO A 76 -4.56 -15.00 -8.35
C PRO A 76 -4.74 -16.51 -8.09
N LEU A 77 -3.71 -17.30 -8.35
CA LEU A 77 -3.71 -18.75 -8.08
C LEU A 77 -3.93 -19.06 -6.59
N LYS A 78 -3.44 -18.19 -5.71
CA LYS A 78 -3.64 -18.25 -4.26
C LYS A 78 -4.28 -16.93 -3.81
N PRO A 79 -5.62 -16.87 -3.73
CA PRO A 79 -6.31 -15.68 -3.25
C PRO A 79 -5.90 -15.32 -1.83
N LEU A 80 -5.82 -14.02 -1.55
CA LEU A 80 -5.70 -13.53 -0.18
C LEU A 80 -7.03 -13.69 0.55
N PRO A 81 -7.02 -13.92 1.88
CA PRO A 81 -8.22 -13.69 2.67
C PRO A 81 -8.65 -12.23 2.54
N ASP A 82 -9.95 -11.99 2.54
CA ASP A 82 -10.53 -10.65 2.47
C ASP A 82 -10.38 -9.88 3.78
N VAL A 83 -10.15 -10.57 4.89
CA VAL A 83 -9.82 -9.99 6.19
C VAL A 83 -8.33 -10.16 6.50
N LEU A 84 -7.62 -9.05 6.67
CA LEU A 84 -6.16 -8.99 6.86
C LEU A 84 -5.81 -8.18 8.11
N PRO A 85 -4.68 -8.45 8.79
CA PRO A 85 -4.23 -7.62 9.89
C PRO A 85 -3.70 -6.25 9.41
N PHE A 86 -3.91 -5.21 10.22
CA PHE A 86 -3.34 -3.87 10.01
C PHE A 86 -2.38 -3.51 11.16
N PRO A 87 -1.09 -3.88 11.08
CA PRO A 87 -0.13 -3.58 12.15
C PRO A 87 0.07 -2.07 12.29
N TYR A 88 -0.03 -1.52 13.50
CA TYR A 88 0.23 -0.10 13.70
C TYR A 88 1.72 0.20 13.70
N THR A 89 2.18 1.07 12.80
CA THR A 89 3.61 1.42 12.65
C THR A 89 3.99 2.78 13.24
N GLY A 90 3.11 3.38 14.04
CA GLY A 90 3.38 4.66 14.70
C GLY A 90 3.10 5.92 13.87
N ASN A 91 2.87 5.80 12.56
CA ASN A 91 2.57 6.92 11.65
C ASN A 91 3.58 8.08 11.74
N THR A 92 4.86 7.76 11.94
CA THR A 92 5.92 8.74 12.25
C THR A 92 6.25 9.67 11.08
N LEU A 93 6.00 9.23 9.84
CA LEU A 93 6.32 10.00 8.63
C LEU A 93 5.10 10.71 8.02
N HIS A 94 3.89 10.21 8.26
CA HIS A 94 2.65 10.76 7.72
C HIS A 94 1.46 10.41 8.62
N PRO A 95 0.50 11.34 8.88
CA PRO A 95 -0.64 11.09 9.77
C PRO A 95 -1.47 9.85 9.42
N THR A 96 -1.61 9.58 8.11
CA THR A 96 -2.36 8.43 7.57
C THR A 96 -1.46 7.39 6.90
N GLN A 97 -0.19 7.29 7.32
CA GLN A 97 0.78 6.32 6.79
C GLN A 97 0.20 4.90 6.83
N LYS A 98 0.30 4.20 5.70
CA LYS A 98 -0.05 2.77 5.64
C LYS A 98 1.16 1.90 6.02
N PRO A 99 0.95 0.81 6.78
CA PRO A 99 1.98 -0.19 7.05
C PRO A 99 2.44 -0.84 5.75
N VAL A 100 3.75 -1.07 5.60
CA VAL A 100 4.29 -1.72 4.40
C VAL A 100 3.84 -3.17 4.35
N GLU A 101 3.78 -3.79 5.53
CA GLU A 101 3.40 -5.18 5.78
C GLU A 101 1.95 -5.46 5.38
N ALA A 102 1.08 -4.44 5.41
CA ALA A 102 -0.30 -4.55 4.92
C ALA A 102 -0.41 -4.38 3.40
N LEU A 103 0.54 -3.69 2.76
CA LEU A 103 0.51 -3.38 1.33
C LEU A 103 1.26 -4.41 0.48
N GLN A 104 2.37 -4.93 0.99
CA GLN A 104 3.24 -5.85 0.26
C GLN A 104 2.49 -7.13 -0.22
N PRO A 105 1.68 -7.81 0.62
CA PRO A 105 0.91 -8.98 0.17
C PRO A 105 -0.07 -8.66 -0.97
N LEU A 106 -0.67 -7.46 -0.97
CA LEU A 106 -1.58 -7.03 -2.03
C LEU A 106 -0.83 -6.88 -3.36
N ILE A 107 0.35 -6.27 -3.32
CA ILE A 107 1.19 -6.09 -4.50
C ILE A 107 1.65 -7.45 -5.02
N GLU A 108 2.06 -8.35 -4.14
CA GLU A 108 2.49 -9.70 -4.51
C GLU A 108 1.37 -10.52 -5.14
N SER A 109 0.14 -10.41 -4.60
CA SER A 109 -1.03 -11.14 -5.10
C SER A 109 -1.60 -10.56 -6.40
N PHE A 110 -1.58 -9.24 -6.57
CA PHE A 110 -2.28 -8.57 -7.68
C PHE A 110 -1.38 -8.03 -8.78
N SER A 111 -0.08 -8.35 -8.78
CA SER A 111 0.84 -7.96 -9.83
C SER A 111 1.88 -9.05 -10.12
N ALA A 112 2.42 -9.09 -11.33
CA ALA A 112 3.56 -9.94 -11.65
C ALA A 112 4.89 -9.34 -11.14
N PRO A 113 5.92 -10.14 -10.84
CA PRO A 113 7.28 -9.65 -10.62
C PRO A 113 7.73 -8.69 -11.73
N GLY A 114 8.46 -7.62 -11.39
CA GLY A 114 8.93 -6.60 -12.34
C GLY A 114 7.85 -5.66 -12.91
N ALA A 115 6.57 -5.88 -12.59
CA ALA A 115 5.49 -4.97 -12.93
C ALA A 115 5.68 -3.59 -12.28
N ILE A 116 4.97 -2.59 -12.79
CA ILE A 116 4.96 -1.24 -12.23
C ILE A 116 3.72 -1.08 -11.35
N VAL A 117 3.91 -0.67 -10.11
CA VAL A 117 2.87 -0.24 -9.19
C VAL A 117 2.79 1.29 -9.18
N LEU A 118 1.61 1.86 -9.45
CA LEU A 118 1.37 3.30 -9.40
C LEU A 118 0.62 3.66 -8.12
N ASP A 119 1.16 4.60 -7.35
CA ASP A 119 0.47 5.25 -6.26
C ASP A 119 0.39 6.77 -6.51
N PRO A 120 -0.80 7.30 -6.87
CA PRO A 120 -0.95 8.72 -7.16
C PRO A 120 -1.11 9.59 -5.91
N PHE A 121 -1.16 8.99 -4.71
CA PHE A 121 -1.26 9.67 -3.41
C PHE A 121 -0.26 9.05 -2.44
N ALA A 122 1.01 9.05 -2.83
CA ALA A 122 2.05 8.21 -2.23
C ALA A 122 2.36 8.56 -0.77
N GLY A 123 2.06 9.78 -0.30
CA GLY A 123 2.38 10.23 1.04
C GLY A 123 3.86 10.03 1.36
N SER A 124 4.14 9.36 2.48
CA SER A 124 5.51 8.97 2.88
C SER A 124 6.04 7.70 2.17
N GLY A 125 5.51 7.37 0.99
CA GLY A 125 6.05 6.36 0.08
C GLY A 125 5.85 4.90 0.48
N SER A 126 4.92 4.56 1.38
CA SER A 126 4.74 3.16 1.84
C SER A 126 4.44 2.17 0.70
N THR A 127 3.62 2.54 -0.28
CA THR A 127 3.33 1.69 -1.45
C THR A 127 4.58 1.48 -2.31
N CYS A 128 5.40 2.52 -2.49
CA CYS A 128 6.65 2.44 -3.25
C CYS A 128 7.67 1.51 -2.55
N VAL A 129 7.78 1.61 -1.23
CA VAL A 129 8.60 0.73 -0.41
C VAL A 129 8.12 -0.73 -0.50
N ALA A 130 6.81 -0.95 -0.38
CA ALA A 130 6.23 -2.28 -0.50
C ALA A 130 6.46 -2.88 -1.91
N ALA A 131 6.28 -2.08 -2.95
CA ALA A 131 6.55 -2.49 -4.34
C ALA A 131 8.02 -2.88 -4.53
N TYR A 132 8.94 -2.06 -4.04
CA TYR A 132 10.37 -2.35 -4.11
C TYR A 132 10.73 -3.66 -3.42
N ARG A 133 10.26 -3.87 -2.18
CA ARG A 133 10.50 -5.12 -1.42
C ARG A 133 9.92 -6.34 -2.13
N ALA A 134 8.79 -6.18 -2.80
CA ALA A 134 8.18 -7.22 -3.61
C ALA A 134 8.88 -7.42 -4.97
N GLY A 135 9.98 -6.73 -5.30
CA GLY A 135 10.61 -6.85 -6.62
C GLY A 135 9.75 -6.28 -7.75
N ARG A 136 8.93 -5.26 -7.46
CA ARG A 136 8.18 -4.48 -8.46
C ARG A 136 8.82 -3.11 -8.61
N ARG A 137 8.68 -2.54 -9.81
CA ARG A 137 8.96 -1.12 -10.06
C ARG A 137 7.80 -0.29 -9.53
N TYR A 138 8.03 0.99 -9.28
CA TYR A 138 6.99 1.87 -8.77
C TYR A 138 7.04 3.27 -9.37
N ILE A 139 5.88 3.93 -9.35
CA ILE A 139 5.73 5.36 -9.59
C ILE A 139 4.90 5.90 -8.42
N GLY A 140 5.47 6.83 -7.66
CA GLY A 140 4.78 7.53 -6.58
C GLY A 140 4.58 9.00 -6.96
N ILE A 141 3.37 9.53 -6.76
CA ILE A 141 3.06 10.95 -6.93
C ILE A 141 2.61 11.48 -5.57
N GLU A 142 3.20 12.57 -5.14
CA GLU A 142 2.84 13.24 -3.89
C GLU A 142 2.88 14.75 -4.10
N MET A 143 1.84 15.43 -3.63
CA MET A 143 1.65 16.87 -3.86
C MET A 143 2.36 17.70 -2.79
N LEU A 144 2.41 17.21 -1.54
CA LEU A 144 2.97 17.96 -0.42
C LEU A 144 4.47 17.69 -0.30
N ALA A 145 5.27 18.73 -0.51
CA ALA A 145 6.73 18.66 -0.54
C ALA A 145 7.34 17.98 0.69
N GLN A 146 6.78 18.19 1.89
CA GLN A 146 7.25 17.56 3.13
C GLN A 146 7.12 16.03 3.10
N TYR A 147 6.02 15.50 2.57
CA TYR A 147 5.75 14.07 2.51
C TYR A 147 6.47 13.42 1.33
N HIS A 148 6.54 14.14 0.21
CA HIS A 148 7.40 13.78 -0.91
C HIS A 148 8.85 13.59 -0.44
N ARG A 149 9.42 14.58 0.27
CA ARG A 149 10.77 14.50 0.83
C ARG A 149 10.94 13.28 1.73
N ALA A 150 10.05 13.09 2.71
CA ALA A 150 10.10 11.94 3.62
C ALA A 150 10.05 10.60 2.85
N GLY A 151 9.20 10.49 1.82
CA GLY A 151 9.12 9.32 0.96
C GLY A 151 10.40 9.08 0.16
N THR A 152 10.97 10.13 -0.43
CA THR A 152 12.23 10.02 -1.20
C THR A 152 13.43 9.65 -0.34
N GLU A 153 13.57 10.23 0.86
CA GLU A 153 14.65 9.90 1.80
C GLU A 153 14.57 8.44 2.24
N ARG A 154 13.36 7.97 2.57
CA ARG A 154 13.09 6.58 2.92
C ARG A 154 13.47 5.62 1.80
N LEU A 155 13.09 5.91 0.57
CA LEU A 155 13.43 5.09 -0.60
C LEU A 155 14.93 5.11 -0.91
N ALA A 156 15.57 6.29 -0.84
CA ALA A 156 17.00 6.42 -1.06
C ALA A 156 17.82 5.64 -0.03
N ALA A 157 17.42 5.65 1.25
CA ALA A 157 18.05 4.85 2.29
C ALA A 157 17.98 3.34 1.99
N MET A 158 16.84 2.86 1.48
CA MET A 158 16.68 1.47 1.10
C MET A 158 17.57 1.07 -0.07
N HIS A 159 17.64 1.90 -1.13
CA HIS A 159 18.51 1.63 -2.28
C HIS A 159 20.00 1.60 -1.88
N ARG A 160 20.42 2.47 -0.95
CA ARG A 160 21.81 2.46 -0.43
C ARG A 160 22.13 1.19 0.34
N ALA A 161 21.21 0.70 1.17
CA ALA A 161 21.40 -0.52 1.94
C ALA A 161 21.58 -1.76 1.06
N VAL A 162 20.94 -1.80 -0.11
CA VAL A 162 21.10 -2.90 -1.08
C VAL A 162 22.43 -2.82 -1.85
N ASN A 163 22.96 -1.62 -2.05
CA ASN A 163 24.20 -1.39 -2.81
C ASN A 163 25.48 -1.38 -1.95
N THR A 164 25.36 -1.60 -0.64
CA THR A 164 26.51 -1.72 0.25
C THR A 164 26.83 -3.22 0.41
N PRO A 165 28.03 -3.70 0.01
CA PRO A 165 28.42 -5.07 0.27
C PRO A 165 28.35 -5.34 1.78
N ALA A 166 27.88 -6.53 2.19
CA ALA A 166 28.02 -6.95 3.57
C ALA A 166 29.52 -6.91 3.91
N ALA A 167 29.89 -6.19 4.97
CA ALA A 167 31.28 -6.00 5.38
C ALA A 167 31.98 -7.27 5.94
N ASN A 168 31.50 -8.47 5.58
CA ASN A 168 31.88 -9.73 6.22
C ASN A 168 32.38 -10.82 5.24
N ASP A 169 32.91 -10.43 4.08
CA ASP A 169 33.76 -11.34 3.28
C ASP A 169 35.25 -10.99 3.49
N GLU A 170 35.69 -10.90 4.75
CA GLU A 170 37.13 -11.01 5.07
C GLU A 170 37.53 -12.48 4.90
N TRP A 171 38.02 -12.81 3.70
CA TRP A 171 38.74 -14.05 3.44
C TRP A 171 40.04 -14.04 4.30
N LEU A 172 40.07 -14.88 5.33
CA LEU A 172 41.29 -15.20 6.06
C LEU A 172 42.11 -16.19 5.20
N PRO A 173 43.35 -15.87 4.79
CA PRO A 173 44.20 -16.85 4.13
C PRO A 173 44.54 -17.97 5.13
N GLU A 174 44.37 -19.21 4.70
CA GLU A 174 44.86 -20.38 5.44
C GLU A 174 46.37 -20.24 5.66
N ALA A 175 46.79 -20.29 6.92
CA ALA A 175 48.19 -20.30 7.30
C ALA A 175 48.84 -21.62 6.83
N ALA A 176 49.92 -21.48 6.06
CA ALA A 176 50.80 -22.57 5.62
C ALA A 176 51.74 -23.03 6.75
#